data_AF-A0A6N4X187-F1
#
_entry.id   AF-A0A6N4X187-F1
#
_cell.length_a   1.000
_cell.length_b   1.000
_cell.length_c   1.000
_cell.angle_alpha   90.00
_cell.angle_beta   90.00
_cell.angle_gamma   90.00
#
_symmetry.space_group_name_H-M   'P 1'
#
loop_
_entity.id
_entity.type
_entity.pdbx_description
1 polymer ?
#
loop_
_entity_poly.entity_id
_entity_poly.type
_entity_poly.pdbx_seq_one_letter_code
_entity_poly.pdbx_strand_id
1 'polypeptide(L)'
;QAVASEVINVFGLKSRAERVLFVIDAGRHMLEDNKGGLYSYRIIKQEITNMVSNLSAGTLFNVAFYDNGNLYFFKPRPIPAGAEVTAELQKWVSPINADAKKRGLPSRVRPEIETLPEHPVHQSIMGSQYYSPNENAYVTQVFLEQSIDAVFLITGRHGGFDAVRRPWTPKEEAAWRKKTSDPKYQAALKAHNAEANELKKKAKNKLDTLNKQRAKNGLPPKIIDGGMLGAMGLKHTIPHPGHPPHFYIEQRQVERYFKDVIKELYEGRGGQAPTMNVILFLAADAQKNDKQEKEIKDYVSFFKGRYKVIRGLNQIKGASSTPAPDEPE
;
A
#
# COMPACT_ATOMS: atom_id res chain seq x y z
N GLN A 1 -5.76 19.06 31.78
CA GLN A 1 -5.32 20.02 30.75
C GLN A 1 -5.58 19.39 29.40
N ALA A 2 -6.30 20.05 28.49
CA ALA A 2 -6.35 19.61 27.11
C ALA A 2 -4.93 19.73 26.53
N VAL A 3 -4.35 18.62 26.08
CA VAL A 3 -3.07 18.63 25.38
C VAL A 3 -3.31 19.43 24.10
N ALA A 4 -2.54 20.48 23.86
CA ALA A 4 -2.73 21.27 22.63
C ALA A 4 -2.36 20.40 21.43
N SER A 5 -3.33 20.12 20.55
CA SER A 5 -3.09 19.38 19.32
C SER A 5 -2.01 20.06 18.45
N GLU A 6 -1.00 19.28 18.05
CA GLU A 6 0.18 19.74 17.33
C GLU A 6 -0.05 19.69 15.80
N VAL A 7 0.60 20.58 15.04
CA VAL A 7 0.58 20.54 13.57
C VAL A 7 1.72 19.66 13.07
N ILE A 8 1.38 18.46 12.61
CA ILE A 8 2.30 17.49 12.03
C ILE A 8 2.42 17.75 10.53
N ASN A 9 3.65 17.77 10.00
CA ASN A 9 3.94 18.04 8.60
C ASN A 9 4.74 16.91 7.97
N VAL A 10 4.14 16.09 7.10
CA VAL A 10 4.83 15.01 6.39
C VAL A 10 4.94 15.36 4.92
N PHE A 11 6.17 15.57 4.41
CA PHE A 11 6.41 15.99 3.04
C PHE A 11 5.58 17.21 2.59
N GLY A 12 5.30 18.17 3.48
CA GLY A 12 4.48 19.36 3.18
C GLY A 12 2.97 19.18 3.39
N LEU A 13 2.48 17.97 3.70
CA LEU A 13 1.11 17.76 4.12
C LEU A 13 0.97 18.00 5.62
N LYS A 14 0.14 18.96 5.99
CA LYS A 14 -0.11 19.35 7.38
C LYS A 14 -1.43 18.77 7.89
N SER A 15 -1.40 18.16 9.07
CA SER A 15 -2.60 17.79 9.84
C SER A 15 -2.40 18.09 11.32
N ARG A 16 -3.49 18.36 12.03
CA ARG A 16 -3.51 18.61 13.47
C ARG A 16 -4.00 17.36 14.18
N ALA A 17 -3.22 16.81 15.11
CA ALA A 17 -3.56 15.57 15.80
C ALA A 17 -2.88 15.46 17.17
N GLU A 18 -3.51 14.71 18.08
CA GLU A 18 -2.89 14.27 19.35
C GLU A 18 -2.46 12.80 19.26
N ARG A 19 -3.09 12.03 18.35
CA ARG A 19 -2.82 10.62 18.06
C ARG A 19 -2.58 10.44 16.56
N VAL A 20 -1.37 10.11 16.16
CA VAL A 20 -0.97 10.01 14.75
C VAL A 20 -0.51 8.61 14.37
N LEU A 21 -0.91 8.15 13.18
CA LEU A 21 -0.38 6.93 12.57
C LEU A 21 0.37 7.27 11.27
N PHE A 22 1.63 6.87 11.19
CA PHE A 22 2.40 6.91 9.95
C PHE A 22 2.38 5.52 9.32
N VAL A 23 1.94 5.42 8.06
CA VAL A 23 1.86 4.15 7.34
C VAL A 23 2.71 4.22 6.08
N ILE A 24 3.61 3.25 5.91
CA ILE A 24 4.54 3.20 4.78
C ILE A 24 4.32 1.90 4.01
N ASP A 25 4.08 2.01 2.71
CA ASP A 25 4.02 0.87 1.80
C ASP A 25 5.40 0.22 1.65
N ALA A 26 5.50 -1.08 1.90
CA ALA A 26 6.73 -1.86 1.77
C ALA A 26 6.80 -2.70 0.49
N GLY A 27 5.81 -2.57 -0.39
CA GLY A 27 5.72 -3.30 -1.65
C GLY A 27 6.82 -2.94 -2.64
N ARG A 28 7.08 -3.85 -3.58
CA ARG A 28 8.18 -3.73 -4.56
C ARG A 28 8.05 -2.50 -5.46
N HIS A 29 6.82 -2.03 -5.70
CA HIS A 29 6.50 -0.83 -6.47
C HIS A 29 6.97 0.46 -5.81
N MET A 30 7.43 0.41 -4.56
CA MET A 30 8.10 1.54 -3.89
C MET A 30 9.60 1.61 -4.21
N LEU A 31 10.17 0.53 -4.73
CA LEU A 31 11.62 0.32 -4.87
C LEU A 31 12.08 0.28 -6.33
N GLU A 32 11.23 0.68 -7.28
CA GLU A 32 11.60 0.70 -8.69
C GLU A 32 12.71 1.73 -8.96
N ASP A 33 13.59 1.45 -9.92
CA ASP A 33 14.72 2.34 -10.25
C ASP A 33 14.25 3.76 -10.65
N ASN A 34 13.14 3.87 -11.39
CA ASN A 34 12.57 5.16 -11.82
C ASN A 34 11.93 5.96 -10.68
N LYS A 35 11.84 5.37 -9.49
CA LYS A 35 11.51 6.04 -8.23
C LYS A 35 12.75 6.40 -7.43
N GLY A 36 13.95 5.96 -7.82
CA GLY A 36 15.19 6.09 -7.06
C GLY A 36 15.48 4.92 -6.13
N GLY A 37 14.76 3.80 -6.29
CA GLY A 37 15.06 2.53 -5.65
C GLY A 37 15.14 2.57 -4.13
N LEU A 38 16.07 1.79 -3.57
CA LEU A 38 16.31 1.71 -2.12
C LEU A 38 16.69 3.06 -1.50
N TYR A 39 17.33 3.94 -2.28
CA TYR A 39 17.78 5.24 -1.79
C TYR A 39 16.59 6.17 -1.50
N SER A 40 15.63 6.29 -2.42
CA SER A 40 14.39 7.04 -2.16
C SER A 40 13.61 6.44 -1.00
N TYR A 41 13.60 5.11 -0.88
CA TYR A 41 12.95 4.45 0.24
C TYR A 41 13.62 4.77 1.59
N ARG A 42 14.95 4.92 1.60
CA ARG A 42 15.69 5.39 2.79
C ARG A 42 15.28 6.80 3.20
N ILE A 43 15.09 7.71 2.23
CA ILE A 43 14.57 9.07 2.50
C ILE A 43 13.18 9.00 3.16
N ILE A 44 12.28 8.15 2.65
CA ILE A 44 10.94 7.96 3.25
C ILE A 44 11.04 7.53 4.72
N LYS A 45 11.88 6.53 5.00
CA LYS A 45 12.11 6.04 6.37
C LYS A 45 12.66 7.14 7.27
N GLN A 46 13.64 7.90 6.79
CA GLN A 46 14.27 8.99 7.53
C GLN A 46 13.30 10.13 7.83
N GLU A 47 12.50 10.56 6.85
CA GLU A 47 11.46 11.57 7.06
C GLU A 47 10.55 11.15 8.21
N ILE A 48 10.06 9.90 8.22
CA ILE A 48 9.17 9.43 9.29
C ILE A 48 9.87 9.34 10.65
N THR A 49 11.11 8.84 10.72
CA THR A 49 11.85 8.82 11.99
C THR A 49 12.15 10.22 12.52
N ASN A 50 12.42 11.18 11.62
CA ASN A 50 12.68 12.57 11.97
C ASN A 50 11.40 13.30 12.37
N MET A 51 10.26 12.93 11.77
CA MET A 51 8.97 13.45 12.21
C MET A 51 8.65 12.99 13.62
N VAL A 52 8.82 11.70 13.91
CA VAL A 52 8.58 11.15 15.26
C VAL A 52 9.51 11.79 16.30
N SER A 53 10.79 12.03 15.96
CA SER A 53 11.74 12.64 16.90
C SER A 53 11.38 14.08 17.30
N ASN A 54 10.57 14.76 16.48
CA ASN A 54 10.16 16.15 16.69
C ASN A 54 8.75 16.27 17.28
N LEU A 55 8.03 15.16 17.52
CA LEU A 55 6.72 15.20 18.16
C LEU A 55 6.84 15.61 19.64
N SER A 56 5.84 16.35 20.12
CA SER A 56 5.74 16.65 21.55
C SER A 56 5.57 15.38 22.38
N ALA A 57 6.09 15.35 23.62
CA ALA A 57 5.96 14.21 24.53
C ALA A 57 4.51 13.85 24.89
N GLY A 58 3.56 14.78 24.69
CA GLY A 58 2.13 14.56 24.88
C GLY A 58 1.43 13.93 23.67
N THR A 59 2.09 13.85 22.50
CA THR A 59 1.53 13.28 21.27
C THR A 59 1.72 11.76 21.29
N LEU A 60 0.63 11.01 21.09
CA LEU A 60 0.68 9.57 20.87
C LEU A 60 0.94 9.29 19.38
N PHE A 61 1.81 8.33 19.09
CA PHE A 61 2.10 7.95 17.72
C PHE A 61 2.23 6.44 17.55
N ASN A 62 2.06 5.97 16.31
CA ASN A 62 2.51 4.65 15.89
C ASN A 62 3.04 4.71 14.45
N VAL A 63 3.80 3.69 14.07
CA VAL A 63 4.29 3.49 12.70
C VAL A 63 3.91 2.09 12.26
N ALA A 64 3.42 1.96 11.03
CA ALA A 64 3.14 0.68 10.40
C ALA A 64 3.75 0.61 9.01
N PHE A 65 4.24 -0.56 8.63
CA PHE A 65 4.45 -0.89 7.22
C PHE A 65 3.35 -1.82 6.74
N TYR A 66 2.99 -1.73 5.46
CA TYR A 66 2.06 -2.68 4.85
C TYR A 66 2.54 -3.20 3.49
N ASP A 67 2.14 -4.42 3.14
CA ASP A 67 2.45 -5.07 1.86
C ASP A 67 1.42 -6.19 1.58
N ASN A 68 0.57 -6.01 0.59
CA ASN A 68 -0.44 -6.99 0.15
C ASN A 68 -1.35 -7.48 1.31
N GLY A 69 -1.91 -6.52 2.04
CA GLY A 69 -2.79 -6.72 3.19
C GLY A 69 -2.09 -7.27 4.43
N ASN A 70 -0.76 -7.43 4.42
CA ASN A 70 0.00 -7.70 5.63
C ASN A 70 0.43 -6.38 6.25
N LEU A 71 0.42 -6.29 7.58
CA LEU A 71 0.91 -5.16 8.35
C LEU A 71 2.03 -5.57 9.29
N TYR A 72 2.92 -4.62 9.55
CA TYR A 72 3.98 -4.72 10.54
C TYR A 72 4.01 -3.43 11.35
N PHE A 73 3.40 -3.48 12.53
CA PHE A 73 3.33 -2.34 13.45
C PHE A 73 4.57 -2.27 14.33
N PHE A 74 4.99 -1.03 14.63
CA PHE A 74 6.04 -0.77 15.60
C PHE A 74 5.60 -1.14 17.02
N LYS A 75 4.36 -0.74 17.38
CA LYS A 75 3.69 -1.11 18.64
C LYS A 75 2.25 -1.55 18.38
N PRO A 76 1.63 -2.36 19.27
CA PRO A 76 0.23 -2.78 19.09
C PRO A 76 -0.79 -1.63 19.09
N ARG A 77 -0.48 -0.52 19.79
CA ARG A 77 -1.31 0.68 19.93
C ARG A 77 -0.41 1.93 19.91
N PRO A 78 -0.98 3.12 19.64
CA PRO A 78 -0.24 4.38 19.75
C PRO A 78 0.36 4.58 21.14
N ILE A 79 1.62 5.04 21.19
CA ILE A 79 2.37 5.29 22.42
C ILE A 79 2.92 6.72 22.45
N PRO A 80 3.22 7.29 23.63
CA PRO A 80 3.79 8.64 23.74
C PRO A 80 5.12 8.77 23.00
N ALA A 81 5.34 9.91 22.36
CA ALA A 81 6.62 10.27 21.76
C ALA A 81 7.70 10.54 22.84
N GLY A 82 8.96 10.33 22.47
CA GLY A 82 10.11 10.52 23.36
C GLY A 82 11.42 10.04 22.75
N ALA A 83 12.54 10.43 23.35
CA ALA A 83 13.87 10.11 22.82
C ALA A 83 14.15 8.60 22.78
N GLU A 84 13.81 7.87 23.85
CA GLU A 84 14.05 6.43 23.94
C GLU A 84 13.28 5.63 22.89
N VAL A 85 11.97 5.90 22.77
CA VAL A 85 11.12 5.25 21.76
C VAL A 85 11.53 5.63 20.34
N THR A 86 12.01 6.85 20.11
CA THR A 86 12.52 7.28 18.81
C THR A 86 13.76 6.48 18.42
N ALA A 87 14.68 6.25 19.35
CA ALA A 87 15.86 5.42 19.10
C ALA A 87 15.47 3.95 18.82
N GLU A 88 14.44 3.43 19.50
CA GLU A 88 13.87 2.11 19.21
C GLU A 88 13.26 2.06 17.81
N LEU A 89 12.48 3.07 17.43
CA LEU A 89 11.87 3.18 16.11
C LEU A 89 12.93 3.20 15.00
N GLN A 90 13.99 3.99 15.15
CA GLN A 90 15.09 4.05 14.17
C GLN A 90 15.71 2.67 13.93
N LYS A 91 15.95 1.89 15.00
CA LYS A 91 16.46 0.52 14.90
C LYS A 91 15.46 -0.41 14.21
N TRP A 92 14.17 -0.29 14.55
CA TRP A 92 13.10 -1.11 14.01
C TRP A 92 12.82 -0.86 12.52
N VAL A 93 12.84 0.40 12.08
CA VAL A 93 12.61 0.82 10.69
C VAL A 93 13.79 0.45 9.78
N SER A 94 15.02 0.51 10.30
CA SER A 94 16.26 0.35 9.53
C SER A 94 16.28 -0.86 8.58
N PRO A 95 16.03 -2.12 9.01
CA PRO A 95 16.17 -3.30 8.16
C PRO A 95 15.12 -3.41 7.03
N ILE A 96 14.01 -2.68 7.10
CA ILE A 96 12.89 -2.84 6.16
C ILE A 96 13.27 -2.26 4.80
N ASN A 97 13.27 -3.10 3.76
CA ASN A 97 13.71 -2.73 2.41
C ASN A 97 15.09 -2.06 2.38
N ALA A 98 16.02 -2.53 3.22
CA ALA A 98 17.42 -2.06 3.20
C ALA A 98 18.27 -2.76 2.12
N ASP A 99 17.87 -3.96 1.70
CA ASP A 99 18.60 -4.80 0.74
C ASP A 99 17.68 -5.23 -0.39
N ALA A 100 18.13 -5.05 -1.63
CA ALA A 100 17.42 -5.50 -2.81
C ALA A 100 17.13 -7.01 -2.81
N LYS A 101 17.91 -7.83 -2.09
CA LYS A 101 17.67 -9.28 -1.96
C LYS A 101 16.69 -9.63 -0.84
N LYS A 102 16.56 -8.79 0.19
CA LYS A 102 15.68 -8.98 1.35
C LYS A 102 14.66 -7.83 1.42
N ARG A 103 13.58 -7.98 0.65
CA ARG A 103 12.54 -6.96 0.47
C ARG A 103 11.22 -7.37 1.10
N GLY A 104 10.38 -6.37 1.35
CA GLY A 104 9.08 -6.49 1.97
C GLY A 104 9.16 -6.49 3.49
N LEU A 105 8.06 -6.88 4.12
CA LEU A 105 7.93 -6.89 5.57
C LEU A 105 8.76 -8.02 6.22
N PRO A 106 9.42 -7.76 7.36
CA PRO A 106 10.09 -8.80 8.16
C PRO A 106 9.13 -9.83 8.75
N SER A 107 7.90 -9.41 9.05
CA SER A 107 6.81 -10.26 9.55
C SER A 107 5.53 -9.94 8.79
N ARG A 108 4.69 -10.95 8.58
CA ARG A 108 3.43 -10.85 7.85
C ARG A 108 2.28 -11.14 8.80
N VAL A 109 1.76 -10.09 9.42
CA VAL A 109 0.59 -10.17 10.30
C VAL A 109 -0.60 -9.58 9.57
N ARG A 110 -1.76 -10.19 9.72
CA ARG A 110 -3.04 -9.63 9.27
C ARG A 110 -3.92 -9.44 10.50
N PRO A 111 -3.98 -8.23 11.06
CA PRO A 111 -4.90 -7.93 12.14
C PRO A 111 -6.33 -8.29 11.74
N GLU A 112 -7.06 -8.88 12.66
CA GLU A 112 -8.50 -8.99 12.51
C GLU A 112 -9.10 -7.58 12.65
N ILE A 113 -10.07 -7.26 11.80
CA ILE A 113 -10.90 -6.06 11.97
C ILE A 113 -12.15 -6.49 12.75
N GLU A 114 -12.56 -5.69 13.72
CA GLU A 114 -13.61 -6.09 14.68
C GLU A 114 -14.92 -5.32 14.47
N THR A 115 -14.87 -4.18 13.77
CA THR A 115 -16.02 -3.28 13.67
C THR A 115 -17.01 -3.75 12.59
N LEU A 116 -18.28 -3.89 12.99
CA LEU A 116 -19.40 -4.31 12.13
C LEU A 116 -19.17 -5.67 11.43
N PRO A 117 -18.89 -6.77 12.16
CA PRO A 117 -18.50 -8.06 11.58
C PRO A 117 -19.59 -8.71 10.72
N GLU A 118 -20.85 -8.44 11.06
CA GLU A 118 -22.02 -8.96 10.34
C GLU A 118 -22.33 -8.19 9.04
N HIS A 119 -21.65 -7.08 8.78
CA HIS A 119 -21.95 -6.26 7.60
C HIS A 119 -21.41 -6.94 6.33
N PRO A 120 -22.16 -7.00 5.21
CA PRO A 120 -21.71 -7.68 3.99
C PRO A 120 -20.40 -7.14 3.40
N VAL A 121 -20.14 -5.83 3.55
CA VAL A 121 -18.86 -5.21 3.16
C VAL A 121 -17.72 -5.73 4.03
N HIS A 122 -17.89 -5.83 5.35
CA HIS A 122 -16.89 -6.39 6.27
C HIS A 122 -16.51 -7.82 5.83
N GLN A 123 -17.51 -8.69 5.67
CA GLN A 123 -17.30 -10.09 5.27
C GLN A 123 -16.59 -10.19 3.91
N SER A 124 -16.91 -9.29 2.97
CA SER A 124 -16.27 -9.25 1.65
C SER A 124 -14.83 -8.74 1.72
N ILE A 125 -14.54 -7.76 2.58
CA ILE A 125 -13.18 -7.30 2.88
C ILE A 125 -12.35 -8.49 3.40
N MET A 126 -12.83 -9.17 4.46
CA MET A 126 -12.12 -10.29 5.09
C MET A 126 -11.95 -11.49 4.14
N GLY A 127 -12.94 -11.78 3.29
CA GLY A 127 -12.87 -12.86 2.32
C GLY A 127 -11.89 -12.64 1.17
N SER A 128 -11.37 -11.44 0.95
CA SER A 128 -10.48 -11.12 -0.18
C SER A 128 -9.48 -9.99 0.12
N GLN A 129 -9.01 -9.88 1.37
CA GLN A 129 -8.16 -8.80 1.90
C GLN A 129 -6.81 -8.53 1.19
N TYR A 130 -6.40 -9.38 0.24
CA TYR A 130 -5.18 -9.25 -0.56
C TYR A 130 -5.43 -8.78 -2.00
N TYR A 131 -6.70 -8.67 -2.41
CA TYR A 131 -7.06 -8.13 -3.71
C TYR A 131 -7.13 -6.61 -3.60
N SER A 132 -6.42 -5.88 -4.47
CA SER A 132 -6.12 -4.45 -4.27
C SER A 132 -7.31 -3.55 -3.85
N PRO A 133 -8.51 -3.66 -4.47
CA PRO A 133 -9.70 -2.93 -4.00
C PRO A 133 -10.09 -3.25 -2.54
N ASN A 134 -10.09 -4.53 -2.17
CA ASN A 134 -10.40 -4.99 -0.82
C ASN A 134 -9.28 -4.67 0.16
N GLU A 135 -8.02 -4.71 -0.28
CA GLU A 135 -6.86 -4.34 0.53
C GLU A 135 -6.97 -2.90 1.02
N ASN A 136 -7.30 -1.94 0.13
CA ASN A 136 -7.47 -0.54 0.52
C ASN A 136 -8.55 -0.36 1.60
N ALA A 137 -9.69 -1.05 1.45
CA ALA A 137 -10.75 -1.04 2.45
C ALA A 137 -10.30 -1.70 3.76
N TYR A 138 -9.65 -2.87 3.67
CA TYR A 138 -9.10 -3.58 4.83
C TYR A 138 -8.14 -2.71 5.64
N VAL A 139 -7.09 -2.16 5.00
CA VAL A 139 -6.10 -1.34 5.69
C VAL A 139 -6.70 -0.05 6.23
N THR A 140 -7.66 0.56 5.51
CA THR A 140 -8.41 1.73 6.00
C THR A 140 -9.11 1.40 7.32
N GLN A 141 -9.80 0.27 7.42
CA GLN A 141 -10.47 -0.13 8.65
C GLN A 141 -9.49 -0.46 9.76
N VAL A 142 -8.39 -1.17 9.47
CA VAL A 142 -7.32 -1.42 10.44
C VAL A 142 -6.80 -0.10 11.03
N PHE A 143 -6.64 0.95 10.23
CA PHE A 143 -6.21 2.27 10.71
C PHE A 143 -7.28 2.94 11.58
N LEU A 144 -8.55 2.86 11.20
CA LEU A 144 -9.66 3.38 12.00
C LEU A 144 -9.72 2.72 13.37
N GLU A 145 -9.43 1.42 13.47
CA GLU A 145 -9.47 0.67 14.73
C GLU A 145 -8.25 0.93 15.64
N GLN A 146 -7.23 1.66 15.17
CA GLN A 146 -6.10 2.11 16.00
C GLN A 146 -6.45 3.26 16.96
N SER A 147 -7.66 3.83 16.87
CA SER A 147 -8.08 4.99 17.67
C SER A 147 -7.12 6.17 17.50
N ILE A 148 -7.02 6.68 16.27
CA ILE A 148 -6.12 7.77 15.88
C ILE A 148 -6.91 9.01 15.43
N ASP A 149 -6.26 10.17 15.32
CA ASP A 149 -6.86 11.41 14.84
C ASP A 149 -6.37 11.78 13.43
N ALA A 150 -5.17 11.32 13.07
CA ALA A 150 -4.61 11.52 11.74
C ALA A 150 -3.80 10.31 11.29
N VAL A 151 -3.93 10.00 10.00
CA VAL A 151 -3.11 9.02 9.29
C VAL A 151 -2.34 9.72 8.18
N PHE A 152 -1.06 9.38 8.03
CA PHE A 152 -0.24 9.72 6.87
C PHE A 152 0.17 8.43 6.16
N LEU A 153 -0.50 8.13 5.05
CA LEU A 153 -0.24 6.97 4.20
C LEU A 153 0.72 7.33 3.07
N ILE A 154 1.93 6.78 3.10
CA ILE A 154 2.93 6.92 2.05
C ILE A 154 2.93 5.66 1.22
N THR A 155 2.45 5.76 -0.03
CA THR A 155 2.26 4.60 -0.89
C THR A 155 2.55 4.91 -2.35
N GLY A 156 2.95 3.90 -3.12
CA GLY A 156 3.12 4.04 -4.55
C GLY A 156 1.86 3.71 -5.35
N ARG A 157 0.80 3.23 -4.69
CA ARG A 157 -0.48 2.86 -5.30
C ARG A 157 -1.63 3.07 -4.31
N HIS A 158 -2.62 3.88 -4.69
CA HIS A 158 -3.86 4.02 -3.92
C HIS A 158 -5.05 4.11 -4.87
N GLY A 159 -6.13 3.40 -4.56
CA GLY A 159 -7.35 3.34 -5.39
C GLY A 159 -8.49 4.22 -4.89
N GLY A 160 -8.36 4.85 -3.72
CA GLY A 160 -9.47 5.50 -3.05
C GLY A 160 -10.46 4.49 -2.46
N PHE A 161 -11.73 4.88 -2.31
CA PHE A 161 -12.79 3.90 -2.08
C PHE A 161 -13.09 3.22 -3.41
N ASP A 162 -12.65 1.98 -3.55
CA ASP A 162 -12.95 1.17 -4.73
C ASP A 162 -14.12 0.21 -4.44
N ALA A 163 -14.68 -0.38 -5.48
CA ALA A 163 -15.66 -1.44 -5.34
C ALA A 163 -15.01 -2.67 -4.67
N VAL A 164 -15.63 -3.21 -3.63
CA VAL A 164 -15.09 -4.33 -2.87
C VAL A 164 -15.52 -5.63 -3.55
N ARG A 165 -14.58 -6.50 -3.90
CA ARG A 165 -14.89 -7.82 -4.45
C ARG A 165 -15.67 -8.65 -3.42
N ARG A 166 -16.79 -9.22 -3.85
CA ARG A 166 -17.62 -10.13 -3.07
C ARG A 166 -17.43 -11.59 -3.48
N PRO A 167 -17.79 -12.56 -2.60
CA PRO A 167 -17.90 -13.95 -3.00
C PRO A 167 -18.93 -14.15 -4.12
N TRP A 168 -18.76 -15.26 -4.84
CA TRP A 168 -19.68 -15.66 -5.89
C TRP A 168 -20.96 -16.24 -5.30
N THR A 169 -22.06 -16.03 -6.01
CA THR A 169 -23.29 -16.78 -5.76
C THR A 169 -23.17 -18.20 -6.34
N PRO A 170 -23.96 -19.18 -5.85
CA PRO A 170 -23.98 -20.53 -6.41
C PRO A 170 -24.25 -20.57 -7.91
N LYS A 171 -25.07 -19.64 -8.42
CA LYS A 171 -25.38 -19.52 -9.85
C LYS A 171 -24.18 -19.04 -10.68
N GLU A 172 -23.46 -18.04 -10.20
CA GLU A 172 -22.24 -17.53 -10.83
C GLU A 172 -21.14 -18.60 -10.86
N GLU A 173 -21.02 -19.37 -9.76
CA GLU A 173 -20.07 -20.48 -9.68
C GLU A 173 -20.42 -21.61 -10.65
N ALA A 174 -21.68 -22.02 -10.73
CA ALA A 174 -22.13 -23.04 -11.68
C ALA A 174 -21.89 -22.60 -13.14
N ALA A 175 -22.14 -21.33 -13.46
CA ALA A 175 -21.91 -20.78 -14.79
C ALA A 175 -20.42 -20.84 -15.18
N TRP A 176 -19.53 -20.46 -14.27
CA TRP A 176 -18.08 -20.55 -14.51
C TRP A 176 -17.62 -22.00 -14.64
N ARG A 177 -18.06 -22.90 -13.75
CA ARG A 177 -17.75 -24.33 -13.83
C ARG A 177 -18.17 -24.94 -15.17
N LYS A 178 -19.37 -24.59 -15.65
CA LYS A 178 -19.85 -25.02 -16.98
C LYS A 178 -18.93 -24.52 -18.11
N LYS A 179 -18.54 -23.24 -18.07
CA LYS A 179 -17.62 -22.67 -19.05
C LYS A 179 -16.26 -23.36 -19.04
N THR A 180 -15.71 -23.64 -17.86
CA THR A 180 -14.38 -24.25 -17.75
C THR A 180 -14.40 -25.76 -18.01
N SER A 181 -15.53 -26.44 -17.88
CA SER A 181 -15.65 -27.87 -18.24
C SER A 181 -15.65 -28.15 -19.76
N ASP A 182 -15.80 -27.11 -20.60
CA ASP A 182 -15.79 -27.28 -22.05
C ASP A 182 -14.41 -27.82 -22.53
N PRO A 183 -14.35 -28.93 -23.28
CA PRO A 183 -13.10 -29.46 -23.82
C PRO A 183 -12.28 -28.44 -24.63
N LYS A 184 -12.93 -27.50 -25.32
CA LYS A 184 -12.26 -26.41 -26.06
C LYS A 184 -11.57 -25.45 -25.12
N TYR A 185 -12.21 -25.10 -24.00
CA TYR A 185 -11.60 -24.26 -22.97
C TYR A 185 -10.36 -24.94 -22.39
N GLN A 186 -10.46 -26.23 -22.05
CA GLN A 186 -9.36 -27.00 -21.47
C GLN A 186 -8.18 -27.15 -22.45
N ALA A 187 -8.44 -27.42 -23.72
CA ALA A 187 -7.41 -27.51 -24.74
C ALA A 187 -6.68 -26.16 -24.93
N ALA A 188 -7.44 -25.06 -25.04
CA ALA A 188 -6.87 -23.71 -25.16
C ALA A 188 -6.05 -23.30 -23.92
N LEU A 189 -6.55 -23.61 -22.72
CA LEU A 189 -5.85 -23.33 -21.47
C LEU A 189 -4.54 -24.13 -21.37
N LYS A 190 -4.54 -25.40 -21.77
CA LYS A 190 -3.34 -26.23 -21.82
C LYS A 190 -2.28 -25.65 -22.76
N ALA A 191 -2.68 -25.22 -23.95
CA ALA A 191 -1.79 -24.60 -24.92
C ALA A 191 -1.20 -23.27 -24.39
N HIS A 192 -2.04 -22.41 -23.83
CA HIS A 192 -1.61 -21.16 -23.22
C HIS A 192 -0.61 -21.39 -22.07
N ASN A 193 -0.89 -22.34 -21.17
CA ASN A 193 -0.02 -22.64 -20.03
C ASN A 193 1.34 -23.23 -20.47
N ALA A 194 1.36 -24.03 -21.54
CA ALA A 194 2.62 -24.53 -22.12
C ALA A 194 3.49 -23.36 -22.62
N GLU A 195 2.91 -22.41 -23.36
CA GLU A 195 3.60 -21.20 -23.77
C GLU A 195 4.06 -20.36 -22.57
N ALA A 196 3.18 -20.14 -21.59
CA ALA A 196 3.47 -19.34 -20.40
C ALA A 196 4.70 -19.84 -19.65
N ASN A 197 4.86 -21.17 -19.53
CA ASN A 197 6.01 -21.79 -18.89
C ASN A 197 7.31 -21.52 -19.66
N GLU A 198 7.29 -21.61 -20.99
CA GLU A 198 8.46 -21.31 -21.82
C GLU A 198 8.82 -19.82 -21.79
N LEU A 199 7.82 -18.94 -21.87
CA LEU A 199 8.04 -17.49 -21.73
C LEU A 199 8.60 -17.14 -20.36
N LYS A 200 8.15 -17.79 -19.28
CA LYS A 200 8.66 -17.57 -17.92
C LYS A 200 10.15 -17.95 -17.82
N LYS A 201 10.57 -19.07 -18.42
CA LYS A 201 12.00 -19.45 -18.48
C LYS A 201 12.82 -18.41 -19.26
N LYS A 202 12.34 -17.98 -20.44
CA LYS A 202 12.99 -16.95 -21.25
C LYS A 202 13.11 -15.62 -20.50
N ALA A 203 12.06 -15.19 -19.81
CA ALA A 203 12.06 -13.97 -19.02
C ALA A 203 13.08 -14.03 -17.88
N LYS A 204 13.15 -15.17 -17.17
CA LYS A 204 14.15 -15.39 -16.13
C LYS A 204 15.57 -15.28 -16.67
N ASN A 205 15.88 -15.93 -17.79
CA ASN A 205 17.22 -15.86 -18.39
C ASN A 205 17.60 -14.43 -18.83
N LYS A 206 16.64 -13.68 -19.39
CA LYS A 206 16.84 -12.26 -19.73
C LYS A 206 17.12 -11.43 -18.48
N LEU A 207 16.34 -11.63 -17.42
CA LEU A 207 16.52 -10.93 -16.14
C LEU A 207 17.87 -11.26 -15.49
N ASP A 208 18.29 -12.53 -15.51
CA ASP A 208 19.57 -12.97 -14.96
C ASP A 208 20.74 -12.34 -15.73
N THR A 209 20.63 -12.25 -17.07
CA THR A 209 21.62 -11.58 -17.92
C THR A 209 21.70 -10.09 -17.61
N LEU A 210 20.55 -9.41 -17.51
CA LEU A 210 20.46 -8.01 -17.12
C LEU A 210 21.08 -7.77 -15.74
N ASN A 211 20.79 -8.62 -14.75
CA ASN A 211 21.34 -8.48 -13.41
C ASN A 211 22.85 -8.72 -13.35
N LYS A 212 23.39 -9.64 -14.16
CA LYS A 212 24.84 -9.80 -14.32
C LYS A 212 25.50 -8.55 -14.89
N GLN A 213 24.88 -7.91 -15.89
CA GLN A 213 25.37 -6.64 -16.44
C GLN A 213 25.31 -5.51 -15.40
N ARG A 214 24.21 -5.40 -14.66
CA ARG A 214 24.05 -4.42 -13.57
C ARG A 214 25.11 -4.59 -12.49
N ALA A 215 25.36 -5.83 -12.05
CA ALA A 215 26.39 -6.11 -11.06
C ALA A 215 27.80 -5.70 -11.54
N LYS A 216 28.12 -5.86 -12.83
CA LYS A 216 29.39 -5.38 -13.40
C LYS A 216 29.52 -3.86 -13.37
N ASN A 217 28.41 -3.14 -13.36
CA ASN A 217 28.36 -1.68 -13.31
C ASN A 217 28.12 -1.15 -11.88
N GLY A 218 28.29 -1.97 -10.83
CA GLY A 218 28.03 -1.57 -9.44
C GLY A 218 26.55 -1.37 -9.09
N LEU A 219 25.62 -1.65 -10.01
CA LEU A 219 24.20 -1.42 -9.80
C LEU A 219 23.53 -2.59 -9.08
N PRO A 220 22.57 -2.32 -8.16
CA PRO A 220 21.78 -3.37 -7.51
C PRO A 220 20.93 -4.13 -8.53
N PRO A 221 20.50 -5.38 -8.22
CA PRO A 221 19.59 -6.13 -9.09
C PRO A 221 18.33 -5.34 -9.46
N LYS A 222 17.86 -5.49 -10.70
CA LYS A 222 16.64 -4.83 -11.19
C LYS A 222 15.45 -5.27 -10.36
N ILE A 223 14.75 -4.29 -9.78
CA ILE A 223 13.45 -4.52 -9.14
C ILE A 223 12.38 -4.34 -10.20
N ILE A 224 11.53 -5.37 -10.33
CA ILE A 224 10.39 -5.39 -11.25
C ILE A 224 9.12 -5.40 -10.41
N ASP A 225 8.29 -4.40 -10.67
CA ASP A 225 6.90 -4.37 -10.25
C ASP A 225 6.01 -4.90 -11.39
N GLY A 226 5.03 -5.73 -11.05
CA GLY A 226 4.17 -6.40 -12.03
C GLY A 226 4.78 -7.62 -12.73
N GLY A 227 4.34 -7.89 -13.95
CA GLY A 227 4.63 -9.12 -14.68
C GLY A 227 6.02 -9.16 -15.31
N MET A 228 6.85 -10.12 -14.90
CA MET A 228 8.22 -10.32 -15.41
C MET A 228 8.27 -10.44 -16.96
N LEU A 229 7.26 -11.03 -17.59
CA LEU A 229 7.23 -11.19 -19.05
C LEU A 229 7.26 -9.83 -19.77
N GLY A 230 6.32 -8.95 -19.42
CA GLY A 230 6.20 -7.62 -20.02
C GLY A 230 7.45 -6.77 -19.76
N ALA A 231 7.99 -6.81 -18.54
CA ALA A 231 9.23 -6.13 -18.18
C ALA A 231 10.44 -6.60 -19.04
N MET A 232 10.43 -7.86 -19.48
CA MET A 232 11.47 -8.43 -20.35
C MET A 232 11.12 -8.34 -21.87
N GLY A 233 10.10 -7.56 -22.21
CA GLY A 233 9.63 -7.35 -23.59
C GLY A 233 9.04 -8.62 -24.22
N LEU A 234 8.53 -9.55 -23.41
CA LEU A 234 7.90 -10.79 -23.87
C LEU A 234 6.39 -10.67 -23.80
N LYS A 235 5.71 -11.24 -24.78
CA LYS A 235 4.25 -11.26 -24.88
C LYS A 235 3.78 -12.69 -25.18
N HIS A 236 2.60 -13.01 -24.68
CA HIS A 236 1.88 -14.20 -25.10
C HIS A 236 1.45 -14.06 -26.56
N THR A 237 1.61 -15.15 -27.31
CA THR A 237 1.05 -15.30 -28.66
C THR A 237 -0.21 -16.15 -28.63
N ILE A 238 -0.33 -17.05 -27.64
CA ILE A 238 -1.53 -17.84 -27.42
C ILE A 238 -2.37 -17.14 -26.34
N PRO A 239 -3.60 -16.67 -26.65
CA PRO A 239 -4.44 -15.99 -25.67
C PRO A 239 -4.96 -16.97 -24.60
N HIS A 240 -5.16 -16.46 -23.38
CA HIS A 240 -5.88 -17.22 -22.35
C HIS A 240 -7.37 -17.34 -22.74
N PRO A 241 -8.03 -18.50 -22.58
CA PRO A 241 -9.44 -18.68 -22.95
C PRO A 241 -10.46 -17.93 -22.04
N GLY A 242 -10.00 -16.93 -21.29
CA GLY A 242 -10.79 -16.13 -20.34
C GLY A 242 -10.53 -16.48 -18.87
N HIS A 243 -10.58 -15.48 -18.00
CA HIS A 243 -10.35 -15.60 -16.56
C HIS A 243 -11.66 -15.71 -15.77
N PRO A 244 -11.62 -16.21 -14.51
CA PRO A 244 -12.78 -16.15 -13.62
C PRO A 244 -13.28 -14.71 -13.47
N PRO A 245 -14.59 -14.45 -13.61
CA PRO A 245 -15.15 -13.11 -13.42
C PRO A 245 -14.99 -12.61 -11.97
N HIS A 246 -15.02 -11.30 -11.80
CA HIS A 246 -15.09 -10.67 -10.50
C HIS A 246 -16.44 -9.99 -10.34
N PHE A 247 -17.00 -10.08 -9.13
CA PHE A 247 -18.25 -9.43 -8.76
C PHE A 247 -17.99 -8.55 -7.55
N TYR A 248 -18.71 -7.44 -7.48
CA TYR A 248 -18.36 -6.36 -6.59
C TYR A 248 -19.56 -5.88 -5.79
N ILE A 249 -19.28 -5.38 -4.59
CA ILE A 249 -20.10 -4.43 -3.87
C ILE A 249 -19.71 -3.04 -4.36
N GLU A 250 -20.69 -2.29 -4.83
CA GLU A 250 -20.49 -0.96 -5.41
C GLU A 250 -19.85 0.02 -4.42
N GLN A 251 -18.98 0.90 -4.93
CA GLN A 251 -18.25 1.91 -4.16
C GLN A 251 -19.15 2.71 -3.20
N ARG A 252 -20.34 3.14 -3.63
CA ARG A 252 -21.30 3.87 -2.76
C ARG A 252 -21.73 3.07 -1.53
N GLN A 253 -21.82 1.75 -1.64
CA GLN A 253 -22.13 0.90 -0.49
C GLN A 253 -20.94 0.79 0.46
N VAL A 254 -19.72 0.75 -0.09
CA VAL A 254 -18.46 0.77 0.67
C VAL A 254 -18.31 2.09 1.43
N GLU A 255 -18.58 3.23 0.79
CA GLU A 255 -18.55 4.53 1.47
C GLU A 255 -19.56 4.62 2.61
N ARG A 256 -20.79 4.09 2.42
CA ARG A 256 -21.80 4.04 3.49
C ARG A 256 -21.33 3.16 4.65
N TYR A 257 -20.74 2.00 4.35
CA TYR A 257 -20.13 1.15 5.36
C TYR A 257 -19.09 1.89 6.20
N PHE A 258 -18.18 2.66 5.58
CA PHE A 258 -17.19 3.42 6.33
C PHE A 258 -17.78 4.57 7.15
N LYS A 259 -18.93 5.16 6.75
CA LYS A 259 -19.66 6.10 7.61
C LYS A 259 -20.15 5.42 8.87
N ASP A 260 -20.68 4.19 8.76
CA ASP A 260 -21.16 3.42 9.90
C ASP A 260 -20.00 2.99 10.81
N VAL A 261 -18.86 2.58 10.25
CA VAL A 261 -17.63 2.28 11.01
C VAL A 261 -17.14 3.50 11.79
N ILE A 262 -17.08 4.67 11.15
CA ILE A 262 -16.70 5.94 11.81
C ILE A 262 -17.68 6.27 12.94
N LYS A 263 -18.97 6.10 12.71
CA LYS A 263 -19.99 6.37 13.71
C LYS A 263 -19.81 5.49 14.94
N GLU A 264 -19.54 4.20 14.77
CA GLU A 264 -19.34 3.24 15.86
C GLU A 264 -18.05 3.53 16.67
N LEU A 265 -16.95 3.82 15.97
CA LEU A 265 -15.63 3.98 16.59
C LEU A 265 -15.39 5.36 17.19
N TYR A 266 -15.93 6.42 16.57
CA TYR A 266 -15.58 7.80 16.90
C TYR A 266 -16.80 8.62 17.33
N GLU A 267 -17.78 8.82 16.44
CA GLU A 267 -18.84 9.83 16.65
C GLU A 267 -19.83 9.42 17.75
N GLY A 268 -20.17 8.14 17.85
CA GLY A 268 -21.03 7.58 18.90
C GLY A 268 -20.44 7.72 20.31
N ARG A 269 -19.13 8.02 20.41
CA ARG A 269 -18.41 8.26 21.66
C ARG A 269 -18.08 9.74 21.88
N GLY A 270 -18.68 10.64 21.08
CA GLY A 270 -18.43 12.09 21.13
C GLY A 270 -17.10 12.53 20.49
N GLY A 271 -16.39 11.63 19.81
CA GLY A 271 -15.16 11.92 19.08
C GLY A 271 -15.41 12.44 17.67
N GLN A 272 -14.33 12.74 16.96
CA GLN A 272 -14.36 13.10 15.54
C GLN A 272 -13.69 12.02 14.70
N ALA A 273 -14.16 11.85 13.46
CA ALA A 273 -13.51 10.99 12.49
C ALA A 273 -12.06 11.44 12.24
N PRO A 274 -11.11 10.50 12.05
CA PRO A 274 -9.73 10.84 11.77
C PRO A 274 -9.54 11.43 10.38
N THR A 275 -8.48 12.23 10.24
CA THR A 275 -8.00 12.68 8.93
C THR A 275 -7.16 11.61 8.24
N MET A 276 -7.49 11.27 6.99
CA MET A 276 -6.69 10.34 6.17
C MET A 276 -5.92 11.11 5.11
N ASN A 277 -4.60 11.20 5.26
CA ASN A 277 -3.72 11.89 4.32
C ASN A 277 -2.94 10.88 3.47
N VAL A 278 -2.82 11.14 2.16
CA VAL A 278 -2.15 10.24 1.22
C VAL A 278 -0.99 10.95 0.51
N ILE A 279 0.22 10.44 0.70
CA ILE A 279 1.40 10.79 -0.11
C ILE A 279 1.58 9.70 -1.16
N LEU A 280 1.20 10.00 -2.41
CA LEU A 280 1.34 9.10 -3.54
C LEU A 280 2.73 9.26 -4.18
N PHE A 281 3.58 8.26 -3.98
CA PHE A 281 4.94 8.24 -4.49
C PHE A 281 5.04 7.52 -5.83
N LEU A 282 5.14 8.29 -6.91
CA LEU A 282 5.16 7.77 -8.29
C LEU A 282 6.56 7.80 -8.88
N ALA A 283 6.75 7.03 -9.95
CA ALA A 283 7.96 7.15 -10.76
C ALA A 283 8.06 8.55 -11.39
N ALA A 284 9.29 8.99 -11.70
CA ALA A 284 9.54 10.27 -12.33
C ALA A 284 8.78 10.45 -13.67
N ASP A 285 8.70 9.36 -14.44
CA ASP A 285 8.07 9.27 -15.76
C ASP A 285 6.61 8.78 -15.73
N ALA A 286 6.05 8.56 -14.54
CA ALA A 286 4.69 8.05 -14.40
C ALA A 286 3.68 9.00 -15.05
N GLN A 287 2.90 8.48 -15.99
CA GLN A 287 1.86 9.25 -16.66
C GLN A 287 0.76 9.66 -15.67
N LYS A 288 0.12 10.81 -15.94
CA LYS A 288 -1.02 11.26 -15.15
C LYS A 288 -2.20 10.31 -15.37
N ASN A 289 -2.87 9.92 -14.29
CA ASN A 289 -4.08 9.13 -14.33
C ASN A 289 -5.20 9.91 -13.63
N ASP A 290 -5.97 10.67 -14.41
CA ASP A 290 -7.01 11.56 -13.89
C ASP A 290 -8.10 10.81 -13.11
N LYS A 291 -8.45 9.60 -13.56
CA LYS A 291 -9.44 8.76 -12.86
C LYS A 291 -8.93 8.41 -11.47
N GLN A 292 -7.73 7.85 -11.38
CA GLN A 292 -7.13 7.47 -10.10
C GLN A 292 -6.96 8.67 -9.18
N GLU A 293 -6.51 9.81 -9.71
CA GLU A 293 -6.35 11.03 -8.93
C GLU A 293 -7.68 11.51 -8.35
N LYS A 294 -8.78 11.40 -9.13
CA LYS A 294 -10.13 11.69 -8.63
C LYS A 294 -10.54 10.75 -7.51
N GLU A 295 -10.35 9.44 -7.64
CA GLU A 295 -10.72 8.49 -6.58
C GLU A 295 -9.95 8.74 -5.27
N ILE A 296 -8.67 9.10 -5.36
CA ILE A 296 -7.88 9.47 -4.18
C ILE A 296 -8.39 10.76 -3.55
N LYS A 297 -8.76 11.78 -4.36
CA LYS A 297 -9.35 13.03 -3.87
C LYS A 297 -10.65 12.78 -3.12
N ASP A 298 -11.52 11.95 -3.68
CA ASP A 298 -12.81 11.62 -3.06
C ASP A 298 -12.59 10.89 -1.73
N TYR A 299 -11.64 9.95 -1.69
CA TYR A 299 -11.25 9.25 -0.46
C TYR A 299 -10.71 10.20 0.62
N VAL A 300 -9.72 11.04 0.32
CA VAL A 300 -9.17 11.94 1.35
C VAL A 300 -10.21 12.99 1.77
N SER A 301 -11.07 13.45 0.86
CA SER A 301 -12.14 14.41 1.16
C SER A 301 -13.18 13.82 2.12
N PHE A 302 -13.53 12.55 1.95
CA PHE A 302 -14.42 11.83 2.87
C PHE A 302 -13.90 11.88 4.32
N PHE A 303 -12.60 11.71 4.52
CA PHE A 303 -11.94 11.80 5.82
C PHE A 303 -11.42 13.21 6.17
N LYS A 304 -11.77 14.26 5.40
CA LYS A 304 -11.26 15.63 5.60
C LYS A 304 -9.72 15.74 5.61
N GLY A 305 -9.04 14.80 4.95
CA GLY A 305 -7.59 14.78 4.78
C GLY A 305 -7.15 15.43 3.47
N ARG A 306 -5.88 15.24 3.13
CA ARG A 306 -5.23 15.81 1.94
C ARG A 306 -4.43 14.76 1.20
N TYR A 307 -4.23 14.99 -0.10
CA TYR A 307 -3.32 14.16 -0.90
C TYR A 307 -2.20 15.01 -1.49
N LYS A 308 -1.04 14.38 -1.71
CA LYS A 308 0.10 14.95 -2.44
C LYS A 308 0.74 13.90 -3.32
N VAL A 309 1.19 14.30 -4.50
CA VAL A 309 1.99 13.45 -5.38
C VAL A 309 3.46 13.85 -5.27
N ILE A 310 4.34 12.87 -5.14
CA ILE A 310 5.80 13.03 -5.20
C ILE A 310 6.32 12.11 -6.30
N ARG A 311 7.12 12.62 -7.24
CA ARG A 311 7.60 11.88 -8.40
C ARG A 311 9.12 11.68 -8.38
N GLY A 312 9.53 10.44 -8.21
CA GLY A 312 10.93 10.03 -8.29
C GLY A 312 11.85 10.69 -7.25
N LEU A 313 13.14 10.49 -7.46
CA LEU A 313 14.20 10.85 -6.52
C LEU A 313 14.28 12.36 -6.23
N ASN A 314 14.24 13.20 -7.27
CA ASN A 314 14.46 14.63 -7.10
C ASN A 314 13.35 15.30 -6.29
N GLN A 315 12.08 14.94 -6.56
CA GLN A 315 10.97 15.52 -5.81
C GLN A 315 10.93 15.02 -4.37
N ILE A 316 11.31 13.76 -4.10
CA ILE A 316 11.32 13.28 -2.72
C ILE A 316 12.44 13.91 -1.89
N LYS A 317 13.62 14.12 -2.48
CA LYS A 317 14.69 14.91 -1.86
C LYS A 317 14.24 16.33 -1.53
N GLY A 318 13.62 17.02 -2.50
CA GLY A 318 13.16 18.39 -2.30
C GLY A 318 11.95 18.55 -1.37
N ALA A 319 11.15 17.49 -1.19
CA ALA A 319 10.01 17.49 -0.27
C ALA A 319 10.37 17.07 1.16
N SER A 320 11.50 16.37 1.35
CA SER A 320 12.00 15.93 2.65
C SER A 320 12.28 17.13 3.55
N SER A 321 11.88 17.03 4.81
CA SER A 321 12.21 18.01 5.84
C SER A 321 13.67 17.90 6.31
N THR A 322 14.34 16.81 5.93
CA THR A 322 15.72 16.53 6.34
C THR A 322 16.67 16.39 5.16
N PRO A 323 17.96 16.78 5.33
CA PRO A 323 18.96 16.61 4.29
C PRO A 323 18.98 15.16 3.80
N ALA A 324 18.98 14.98 2.47
CA ALA A 324 19.07 13.65 1.90
C ALA A 324 20.38 12.99 2.35
N PRO A 325 20.37 11.68 2.68
CA PRO A 325 21.58 10.97 3.05
C PRO A 325 22.53 10.93 1.86
N ASP A 326 23.84 10.80 2.07
CA ASP A 326 24.78 10.70 0.94
C ASP A 326 24.37 9.57 -0.02
N GLU A 327 24.39 9.88 -1.32
CA GLU A 327 24.19 8.86 -2.35
C GLU A 327 25.26 7.79 -2.16
N PRO A 328 24.89 6.50 -2.04
CA PRO A 328 25.91 5.46 -2.08
C PRO A 328 26.64 5.54 -3.42
N GLU A 329 27.97 5.56 -3.37
CA GLU A 329 28.85 5.50 -4.55
C GLU A 329 28.50 4.32 -5.48
#